data_AF-M2TGA4-F1
#
_entry.id   AF-M2TGA4-F1
#
_cell.length_a   1.000
_cell.length_b   1.000
_cell.length_c   1.000
_cell.angle_alpha   90.00
_cell.angle_beta   90.00
_cell.angle_gamma   90.00
#
_symmetry.space_group_name_H-M   'P 1'
#
loop_
_entity.id
_entity.type
_entity.pdbx_description
1 polymer ?
#
loop_
_entity_poly.entity_id
_entity_poly.type
_entity_poly.pdbx_seq_one_letter_code
_entity_poly.pdbx_strand_id
1 'polypeptide(L)' 'MTAANKVVKEHIKLLHEYNELKDVGQGLMGLIADQRGVRIVEVQEEFGIDAED' A
#
# COMPACT_ATOMS: atom_id res chain seq x y z
N MET A 1 1.83 33.32 -4.88
CA MET A 1 2.04 32.40 -3.72
C MET A 1 1.08 31.19 -3.75
N THR A 2 0.63 30.74 -4.92
CA THR A 2 -0.53 29.85 -5.08
C THR A 2 -0.19 28.50 -5.73
N ALA A 3 0.82 28.43 -6.59
CA ALA A 3 1.22 27.19 -7.27
C ALA A 3 1.82 26.14 -6.32
N ALA A 4 2.72 26.55 -5.42
CA ALA A 4 3.36 25.65 -4.46
C ALA A 4 2.34 24.97 -3.52
N ASN A 5 1.36 25.73 -3.02
CA ASN A 5 0.29 25.17 -2.17
C ASN A 5 -0.60 24.17 -2.93
N LYS A 6 -0.82 24.36 -4.23
CA LYS A 6 -1.60 23.43 -5.04
C LYS A 6 -0.85 22.10 -5.21
N VAL A 7 0.43 22.16 -5.56
CA VAL A 7 1.29 20.97 -5.71
C VAL A 7 1.38 20.18 -4.41
N VAL A 8 1.57 20.84 -3.27
CA VAL A 8 1.62 20.17 -1.95
C VAL A 8 0.30 19.47 -1.62
N LYS A 9 -0.85 20.13 -1.84
CA LYS A 9 -2.16 19.51 -1.59
C LYS A 9 -2.41 18.30 -2.49
N GLU A 10 -2.02 18.40 -3.75
CA GLU A 10 -2.15 17.30 -4.71
C GLU A 10 -1.25 16.12 -4.33
N HIS A 11 -0.03 16.39 -3.88
CA HIS A 11 0.86 15.35 -3.38
C HIS A 11 0.33 14.67 -2.11
N ILE A 12 -0.22 15.44 -1.17
CA ILE A 12 -0.86 14.89 0.05
C ILE A 12 -2.04 13.99 -0.33
N LYS A 13 -2.87 14.40 -1.30
CA LYS A 13 -4.01 13.60 -1.79
C LYS A 13 -3.54 12.28 -2.38
N LEU A 14 -2.55 12.32 -3.27
CA LEU A 14 -2.00 11.12 -3.92
C LEU A 14 -1.37 10.17 -2.90
N LEU A 15 -0.64 10.70 -1.91
CA LEU A 15 -0.05 9.89 -0.84
C LEU A 15 -1.12 9.22 0.01
N HIS A 16 -2.22 9.91 0.32
CA HIS A 16 -3.33 9.33 1.06
C HIS A 16 -4.01 8.20 0.26
N GLU A 17 -4.32 8.45 -1.01
CA GLU A 17 -4.92 7.45 -1.91
C GLU A 17 -4.00 6.22 -2.08
N TYR A 18 -2.68 6.43 -2.17
CA TYR A 18 -1.71 5.33 -2.19
C TYR A 18 -1.74 4.52 -0.89
N ASN A 19 -1.70 5.19 0.27
CA ASN A 19 -1.70 4.51 1.56
C ASN A 19 -3.01 3.72 1.79
N GLU A 20 -4.16 4.28 1.44
CA GLU A 20 -5.44 3.57 1.55
C GLU A 20 -5.46 2.30 0.67
N LEU A 21 -4.97 2.39 -0.57
CA LEU A 21 -4.88 1.24 -1.47
C LEU A 21 -3.92 0.17 -0.92
N LYS A 22 -2.76 0.60 -0.40
CA LYS A 22 -1.77 -0.27 0.21
C LYS A 22 -2.33 -1.01 1.42
N ASP A 23 -3.02 -0.32 2.32
CA ASP A 23 -3.61 -0.92 3.53
C ASP A 23 -4.67 -1.98 3.17
N VAL A 24 -5.54 -1.69 2.19
CA VAL A 24 -6.52 -2.68 1.70
C VAL A 24 -5.80 -3.89 1.09
N GLY A 25 -4.76 -3.65 0.28
CA GLY A 25 -3.95 -4.72 -0.33
C GLY A 25 -3.27 -5.61 0.72
N GLN A 26 -2.65 -5.01 1.73
CA GLN A 26 -2.03 -5.74 2.84
C GLN A 26 -3.05 -6.52 3.67
N GLY A 27 -4.25 -5.97 3.90
CA GLY A 27 -5.35 -6.69 4.55
C GLY A 27 -5.78 -7.93 3.76
N LEU A 28 -5.94 -7.81 2.44
CA LEU A 28 -6.26 -8.94 1.56
C LEU A 28 -5.15 -10.00 1.55
N MET A 29 -3.89 -9.57 1.47
CA MET A 29 -2.74 -10.49 1.55
C MET A 29 -2.66 -11.20 2.90
N GLY A 30 -3.02 -10.51 3.99
CA GLY A 30 -3.13 -11.12 5.33
C GLY A 30 -4.16 -12.23 5.38
N LEU A 31 -5.33 -12.04 4.76
CA LEU A 31 -6.36 -13.08 4.65
C LEU A 31 -5.88 -14.28 3.81
N ILE A 32 -5.17 -14.03 2.71
CA ILE A 32 -4.58 -15.08 1.87
C ILE A 32 -3.51 -15.86 2.65
N ALA A 33 -2.65 -15.16 3.38
CA ALA A 33 -1.59 -15.75 4.19
C ALA A 33 -2.18 -16.65 5.31
N ASP A 34 -3.21 -16.16 6.01
CA ASP A 34 -3.94 -16.91 7.04
C ASP A 34 -4.58 -18.18 6.45
N GLN A 35 -5.26 -18.06 5.30
CA GLN A 35 -5.87 -19.21 4.63
C GLN A 35 -4.84 -20.26 4.17
N ARG A 36 -3.65 -19.81 3.75
CA ARG A 36 -2.57 -20.69 3.28
C ARG A 36 -1.68 -21.21 4.42
N GLY A 37 -1.80 -20.66 5.63
CA GLY A 37 -0.93 -21.00 6.77
C GLY A 37 0.53 -20.58 6.57
N VAL A 38 0.78 -19.55 5.76
CA VAL A 38 2.11 -19.01 5.46
C VAL A 38 2.25 -17.60 6.02
N ARG A 39 3.45 -17.04 6.05
CA ARG A 39 3.65 -15.66 6.49
C ARG A 39 3.25 -14.70 5.38
N ILE A 40 2.75 -13.52 5.76
CA ILE A 40 2.37 -12.47 4.80
C ILE A 40 3.51 -12.07 3.86
N VAL A 41 4.76 -12.09 4.35
CA VAL A 41 5.96 -11.80 3.55
C VAL A 41 6.15 -12.79 2.39
N GLU A 42 5.78 -14.06 2.57
CA GLU A 42 5.88 -15.08 1.52
C GLU A 42 4.82 -14.85 0.42
N VAL A 43 3.64 -14.36 0.82
CA VAL A 43 2.59 -13.94 -0.11
C VAL A 43 3.00 -12.67 -0.85
N GLN A 44 3.59 -11.69 -0.15
CA GLN A 44 4.11 -10.47 -0.76
C GLN A 44 5.18 -10.76 -1.82
N GLU A 45 6.14 -11.63 -1.51
CA GLU A 45 7.16 -12.10 -2.46
C GLU A 45 6.54 -12.79 -3.69
N GLU A 46 5.52 -13.64 -3.50
CA GLU A 46 4.80 -14.31 -4.60
C GLU A 46 4.09 -13.32 -5.54
N PHE A 47 3.51 -12.26 -4.99
CA PHE A 47 2.87 -11.19 -5.75
C PHE A 47 3.84 -10.11 -6.25
N GLY A 48 5.14 -10.24 -5.96
CA GLY A 48 6.18 -9.28 -6.36
C GLY A 48 6.05 -7.92 -5.67
N ILE A 49 5.48 -7.89 -4.47
CA ILE A 49 5.38 -6.70 -3.63
C ILE A 49 6.56 -6.69 -2.66
N ASP A 50 7.35 -5.63 -2.71
CA ASP A 50 8.42 -5.42 -1.73
C ASP A 50 7.81 -4.99 -0.39
N ALA A 51 8.31 -5.53 0.72
CA ALA A 51 7.84 -5.17 2.05
C ALA A 51 8.17 -3.70 2.42
N GLU A 52 9.12 -3.09 1.71
CA GLU A 52 9.55 -1.70 1.90
C GLU A 52 8.79 -0.69 1.01
N ASP A 53 8.00 -1.16 0.04
CA ASP A 53 7.04 -0.33 -0.74
C ASP A 53 5.83 -0.02 0.13
#